data_AF-A0A7G8JKZ7-F1
#
_entry.id   AF-A0A7G8JKZ7-F1
#
_cell.length_a   1.000
_cell.length_b   1.000
_cell.length_c   1.000
_cell.angle_alpha   90.00
_cell.angle_beta   90.00
_cell.angle_gamma   90.00
#
_symmetry.space_group_name_H-M   'P 1'
#
loop_
_entity.id
_entity.type
_entity.pdbx_description
1 polymer ?
#
loop_
_entity_poly.entity_id
_entity_poly.type
_entity_poly.pdbx_seq_one_letter_code
_entity_poly.pdbx_strand_id
1 'polypeptide(L)'
;MTNVPDFNSSTEKRARFGKVFSTRVEKLIEDLQAMSKTANLEIYEFDDELVKRLFIELAKRFRSTAHRFGIEFEISIDREPIE
;
A
#
# COMPACT_ATOMS: atom_id res chain seq x y z
N MET A 1 31.24 -25.81 -19.46
CA MET A 1 30.41 -25.89 -18.23
C MET A 1 29.26 -24.92 -18.40
N THR A 2 28.05 -25.44 -18.62
CA THR A 2 26.82 -24.64 -18.66
C THR A 2 26.55 -24.14 -17.25
N ASN A 3 26.80 -22.85 -17.01
CA ASN A 3 26.36 -22.16 -15.79
C ASN A 3 24.83 -22.08 -15.83
N VAL A 4 24.17 -23.13 -15.35
CA VAL A 4 22.71 -23.09 -15.14
C VAL A 4 22.48 -22.15 -13.96
N PRO A 5 21.70 -21.07 -14.12
CA PRO A 5 21.41 -20.16 -13.02
C PRO A 5 20.72 -20.92 -11.89
N ASP A 6 21.22 -20.77 -10.66
CA ASP A 6 20.48 -21.22 -9.48
C ASP A 6 19.36 -20.23 -9.19
N PHE A 7 18.20 -20.49 -9.78
CA PHE A 7 16.97 -19.73 -9.58
C PHE A 7 16.49 -19.74 -8.12
N ASN A 8 16.99 -20.64 -7.27
CA ASN A 8 16.65 -20.70 -5.85
C ASN A 8 17.66 -19.99 -4.95
N SER A 9 18.71 -19.40 -5.52
CA SER A 9 19.67 -18.57 -4.79
C SER A 9 18.97 -17.41 -4.07
N SER A 10 19.56 -16.97 -2.95
CA SER A 10 19.05 -15.83 -2.17
C SER A 10 18.95 -14.55 -3.01
N THR A 11 19.89 -14.34 -3.93
CA THR A 11 19.92 -13.19 -4.85
C THR A 11 18.72 -13.21 -5.81
N GLU A 12 18.47 -14.35 -6.45
CA GLU A 12 17.35 -14.52 -7.37
C GLU A 12 15.99 -14.40 -6.65
N LYS A 13 15.88 -14.94 -5.44
CA LYS A 13 14.68 -14.78 -4.60
C LYS A 13 14.42 -13.32 -4.24
N ARG A 14 15.47 -12.56 -3.86
CA ARG A 14 15.38 -11.13 -3.55
C ARG A 14 15.01 -10.30 -4.78
N ALA A 15 15.60 -10.59 -5.94
CA ALA A 15 15.28 -9.90 -7.19
C ALA A 15 13.81 -10.12 -7.58
N ARG A 16 13.31 -11.35 -7.51
CA ARG A 16 11.89 -11.66 -7.77
C ARG A 16 10.96 -10.98 -6.78
N PHE A 17 11.28 -11.02 -5.49
CA PHE A 17 10.51 -10.30 -4.48
C PHE A 17 10.45 -8.81 -4.80
N GLY A 18 11.61 -8.18 -5.03
CA GLY A 18 11.70 -6.75 -5.34
C GLY A 18 10.81 -6.38 -6.52
N LYS A 19 10.90 -7.12 -7.63
CA LYS A 19 10.05 -6.91 -8.81
C LYS A 19 8.55 -7.04 -8.50
N VAL A 20 8.15 -8.11 -7.81
CA VAL A 20 6.73 -8.36 -7.52
C VAL A 20 6.18 -7.34 -6.53
N PHE A 21 6.95 -7.00 -5.50
CA PHE A 21 6.54 -6.07 -4.47
C PHE A 21 6.49 -4.63 -4.99
N SER A 22 7.48 -4.19 -5.77
CA SER A 22 7.49 -2.84 -6.35
C SER A 22 6.29 -2.62 -7.25
N THR A 23 5.99 -3.56 -8.16
CA THR A 23 4.82 -3.46 -9.04
C THR A 23 3.50 -3.43 -8.26
N ARG A 24 3.41 -4.09 -7.10
CA ARG A 24 2.21 -4.02 -6.25
C ARG A 24 2.08 -2.67 -5.56
N VAL A 25 3.19 -2.09 -5.11
CA VAL A 25 3.21 -0.76 -4.50
C VAL A 25 2.88 0.32 -5.53
N GLU A 26 3.42 0.23 -6.75
CA GLU A 26 3.10 1.14 -7.86
C GLU A 26 1.60 1.18 -8.13
N LYS A 27 0.94 0.02 -8.23
CA LYS A 27 -0.51 -0.05 -8.42
C LYS A 27 -1.30 0.57 -7.26
N LEU A 28 -0.86 0.34 -6.02
CA LEU A 28 -1.50 0.97 -4.86
C LEU A 28 -1.40 2.49 -4.93
N ILE A 29 -0.25 3.02 -5.36
CA ILE A 29 -0.06 4.47 -5.55
C ILE A 29 -0.98 4.99 -6.66
N GLU A 30 -1.08 4.28 -7.79
CA GLU A 30 -2.00 4.63 -8.90
C GLU A 30 -3.46 4.68 -8.44
N ASP A 31 -3.91 3.68 -7.67
CA ASP A 31 -5.26 3.62 -7.12
C ASP A 31 -5.54 4.80 -6.17
N LEU A 32 -4.58 5.15 -5.30
CA LEU A 32 -4.68 6.31 -4.42
C LEU A 32 -4.75 7.63 -5.20
N GLN A 33 -4.00 7.75 -6.29
CA GLN A 33 -4.07 8.92 -7.17
C GLN A 33 -5.41 9.02 -7.90
N ALA A 34 -5.95 7.89 -8.36
CA ALA A 34 -7.28 7.86 -8.98
C ALA A 34 -8.37 8.25 -7.98
N MET A 35 -8.29 7.74 -6.74
CA MET A 35 -9.18 8.10 -5.64
C MET A 35 -9.09 9.59 -5.32
N SER A 36 -7.91 10.19 -5.25
CA SER A 36 -7.80 11.64 -4.99
C SER A 36 -8.48 12.50 -6.05
N LYS A 37 -8.54 12.05 -7.32
CA LYS A 37 -9.23 12.77 -8.38
C LYS A 37 -10.74 12.80 -8.19
N THR A 38 -11.33 11.84 -7.46
CA THR A 38 -12.78 11.81 -7.24
C THR A 38 -13.25 12.95 -6.35
N ALA A 39 -12.39 13.47 -5.47
CA ALA A 39 -12.70 14.63 -4.63
C ALA A 39 -12.85 15.94 -5.43
N ASN A 40 -12.28 16.02 -6.64
CA ASN A 40 -12.33 17.21 -7.51
C ASN A 40 -13.46 17.14 -8.55
N LEU A 41 -14.26 16.07 -8.54
CA LEU A 41 -15.35 15.91 -9.49
C LEU A 41 -16.59 16.60 -8.91
N GLU A 42 -16.94 17.76 -9.47
CA GLU A 42 -18.14 18.57 -9.09
C GLU A 42 -19.47 17.80 -9.24
N ILE A 43 -19.42 16.60 -9.83
CA ILE A 43 -20.56 15.70 -9.99
C ILE A 43 -20.77 14.76 -8.79
N TYR A 44 -19.86 14.75 -7.81
CA TYR A 44 -19.96 13.93 -6.60
C TYR A 44 -20.02 14.81 -5.35
N GLU A 45 -21.02 14.54 -4.51
CA GLU A 45 -21.05 14.98 -3.13
C GLU A 45 -20.64 13.77 -2.26
N PHE A 46 -19.66 13.95 -1.37
CA PHE A 46 -19.19 12.88 -0.50
C PHE A 46 -19.56 13.16 0.96
N ASP A 47 -19.91 12.09 1.66
CA ASP A 47 -20.15 12.10 3.10
C ASP A 47 -18.81 12.02 3.84
N ASP A 48 -18.47 13.06 4.60
CA ASP A 48 -17.23 13.17 5.37
C ASP A 48 -17.05 12.00 6.35
N GLU A 49 -18.13 11.51 6.96
CA GLU A 49 -18.07 10.37 7.91
C GLU A 49 -17.76 9.07 7.18
N LEU A 50 -18.33 8.88 5.99
CA LEU A 50 -18.01 7.74 5.15
C LEU A 50 -16.55 7.78 4.70
N VAL A 51 -16.08 8.93 4.22
CA VAL A 51 -14.68 9.12 3.79
C VAL A 51 -13.74 8.82 4.94
N LYS A 52 -13.95 9.42 6.12
CA LYS A 52 -13.14 9.20 7.33
C LYS A 52 -13.08 7.72 7.70
N ARG A 53 -14.23 7.02 7.73
CA ARG A 53 -14.30 5.59 8.04
C ARG A 53 -13.49 4.74 7.05
N LEU A 54 -13.59 5.03 5.75
CA LEU A 54 -12.85 4.30 4.73
C LEU A 54 -11.33 4.53 4.83
N PHE A 55 -10.89 5.75 5.14
CA PHE A 55 -9.47 6.04 5.38
C PHE A 55 -8.93 5.36 6.63
N ILE A 56 -9.70 5.27 7.72
CA ILE A 56 -9.34 4.48 8.91
C ILE A 56 -9.12 3.01 8.53
N GLU A 57 -10.03 2.43 7.76
CA GLU A 57 -9.94 1.03 7.31
C GLU A 57 -8.74 0.79 6.38
N LEU A 58 -8.42 1.74 5.51
CA LEU A 58 -7.21 1.70 4.68
C LEU A 58 -5.95 1.75 5.55
N ALA A 59 -5.88 2.68 6.50
CA ALA A 59 -4.73 2.85 7.39
C ALA A 59 -4.46 1.59 8.24
N LYS A 60 -5.51 0.97 8.81
CA LYS A 60 -5.39 -0.30 9.55
C LYS A 60 -4.79 -1.41 8.70
N ARG A 61 -5.24 -1.55 7.44
CA ARG A 61 -4.71 -2.55 6.50
C ARG A 61 -3.27 -2.26 6.10
N PHE A 62 -2.94 -1.00 5.89
CA PHE A 62 -1.57 -0.58 5.57
C PHE A 62 -0.62 -0.90 6.74
N ARG A 63 -0.98 -0.50 7.96
CA ARG A 63 -0.22 -0.83 9.19
C ARG A 63 -0.02 -2.34 9.35
N SER A 64 -1.09 -3.12 9.23
CA SER A 64 -1.04 -4.58 9.32
C SER A 64 -0.13 -5.21 8.25
N THR A 65 -0.15 -4.65 7.03
CA THR A 65 0.71 -5.11 5.94
C THR A 65 2.18 -4.80 6.21
N ALA A 66 2.49 -3.59 6.66
CA ALA A 66 3.85 -3.18 7.00
C ALA A 66 4.45 -3.97 8.15
N HIS A 67 3.64 -4.28 9.16
CA HIS A 67 4.05 -5.10 10.31
C HIS A 67 4.52 -6.50 9.88
N ARG A 68 4.01 -7.06 8.77
CA ARG A 68 4.52 -8.34 8.20
C ARG A 68 5.96 -8.26 7.71
N PHE A 69 6.48 -7.06 7.48
CA PHE A 69 7.87 -6.80 7.10
C PHE A 69 8.71 -6.25 8.26
N GLY A 70 8.17 -6.26 9.49
CA GLY A 70 8.85 -5.73 10.68
C GLY A 70 8.92 -4.20 10.72
N ILE A 71 8.04 -3.51 9.98
CA ILE A 71 7.97 -2.06 9.96
C ILE A 71 6.79 -1.62 10.84
N GLU A 72 7.08 -0.85 11.88
CA GLU A 72 6.07 -0.19 12.72
C GLU A 72 5.64 1.12 12.08
N PHE A 73 4.33 1.33 11.98
CA PHE A 73 3.74 2.59 11.53
C PHE A 73 2.78 3.14 12.58
N GLU A 74 2.96 4.40 12.90
CA GLU A 74 1.97 5.20 13.62
C GLU A 74 1.20 6.03 12.58
N ILE A 75 -0.13 5.90 12.58
CA ILE A 75 -1.01 6.63 11.67
C ILE A 75 -2.06 7.34 12.53
N SER A 76 -2.24 8.63 12.29
CA SER A 76 -3.30 9.44 12.89
C SER A 76 -4.18 10.08 11.81
N ILE A 77 -5.47 10.22 12.11
CA ILE A 77 -6.45 10.97 11.32
C ILE A 77 -7.04 12.04 12.24
N ASP A 78 -7.05 13.30 11.81
CA ASP A 78 -7.48 14.44 12.64
C ASP A 78 -6.73 14.54 13.98
N ARG A 79 -5.46 14.09 14.02
CA ARG A 79 -4.61 13.98 15.22
C ARG A 79 -5.06 12.91 16.23
N GLU A 80 -6.02 12.07 15.87
CA GLU A 80 -6.42 10.91 16.66
C GLU A 80 -5.66 9.67 16.17
N PRO A 81 -4.95 8.95 17.05
CA PRO A 81 -4.25 7.73 16.66
C PRO A 81 -5.25 6.65 16.26
N ILE A 82 -4.89 5.86 15.25
CA ILE A 82 -5.72 4.74 14.81
C ILE A 82 -5.31 3.48 15.59
N GLU A 83 -6.21 2.95 16.39
CA GLU A 83 -6.06 1.68 17.12
C GLU A 83 -6.15 0.46 16.19
#